data_AF-A0A059XD88-F1
#
_entry.id   AF-A0A059XD88-F1
#
_cell.length_a   1.000
_cell.length_b   1.000
_cell.length_c   1.000
_cell.angle_alpha   90.00
_cell.angle_beta   90.00
_cell.angle_gamma   90.00
#
_symmetry.space_group_name_H-M   'P 1'
#
loop_
_entity.id
_entity.type
_entity.pdbx_description
1 polymer ?
#
loop_
_entity_poly.entity_id
_entity_poly.type
_entity_poly.pdbx_seq_one_letter_code
_entity_poly.pdbx_strand_id
1 'polypeptide(L)'
;MIEQIKTNPDSRRLIVSAWNVAEISKMALPPCHLLFQFYVACHLLFQFYVANGKLSCQLYQRSADIFLGLPFNIASYSLLTMMVAQACDLQPGEFVLTLGDAHLYSNHFEQARLQLSREPLKLPAM
;
A
#
# COMPACT_ATOMS: atom_id res chain seq x y z
N MET A 1 14.38 3.28 -8.38
CA MET A 1 12.98 2.83 -8.35
C MET A 1 12.12 3.57 -9.38
N ILE A 2 11.91 4.88 -9.25
CA ILE A 2 11.17 5.70 -10.25
C ILE A 2 11.72 5.50 -11.67
N GLU A 3 13.03 5.56 -11.84
CA GLU A 3 13.68 5.31 -13.14
C GLU A 3 13.37 3.91 -13.70
N GLN A 4 13.31 2.89 -12.85
CA GLN A 4 12.97 1.52 -13.27
C GLN A 4 11.49 1.41 -13.66
N ILE A 5 10.59 2.13 -12.99
CA ILE A 5 9.19 2.23 -13.40
C ILE A 5 9.08 2.87 -14.79
N LYS A 6 9.87 3.90 -15.07
CA LYS A 6 9.87 4.60 -16.38
C LYS A 6 10.50 3.78 -17.51
N THR A 7 11.57 3.04 -17.23
CA THR A 7 12.37 2.36 -18.27
C THR A 7 12.07 0.87 -18.40
N ASN A 8 11.54 0.23 -17.36
CA ASN A 8 11.23 -1.20 -17.31
C ASN A 8 9.98 -1.48 -16.44
N PRO A 9 8.80 -0.96 -16.84
CA PRO A 9 7.57 -1.02 -16.04
C PRO A 9 7.06 -2.44 -15.75
N ASP A 10 7.38 -3.41 -16.61
CA ASP A 10 6.97 -4.81 -16.49
C ASP A 10 7.83 -5.62 -15.50
N SER A 11 8.82 -4.96 -14.89
CA SER A 11 9.71 -5.58 -13.90
C SER A 11 8.93 -6.05 -12.68
N ARG A 12 9.02 -7.36 -12.40
CA ARG A 12 8.47 -7.98 -11.18
C ARG A 12 9.35 -7.76 -9.94
N ARG A 13 10.36 -6.89 -10.04
CA ARG A 13 11.37 -6.63 -9.00
C ARG A 13 11.33 -5.21 -8.47
N LEU A 14 10.27 -4.46 -8.79
CA LEU A 14 10.02 -3.11 -8.28
C LEU A 14 9.55 -3.20 -6.82
N ILE A 15 10.46 -3.61 -5.92
CA ILE A 15 10.20 -3.81 -4.50
C ILE A 15 11.01 -2.82 -3.67
N VAL A 16 10.35 -2.18 -2.70
CA VAL A 16 11.01 -1.43 -1.63
C VAL A 16 10.83 -2.22 -0.34
N SER A 17 11.94 -2.56 0.32
CA SER A 17 11.94 -3.21 1.63
C SER A 17 12.51 -2.25 2.67
N ALA A 18 11.75 -2.02 3.74
CA ALA A 18 12.26 -1.38 4.95
C ALA A 18 12.89 -2.40 5.92
N TRP A 19 12.72 -3.69 5.66
CA TRP A 19 13.20 -4.76 6.53
C TRP A 19 14.65 -5.14 6.22
N ASN A 20 15.59 -4.45 6.87
CA ASN A 20 17.00 -4.79 6.82
C ASN A 20 17.41 -5.60 8.06
N VAL A 21 17.50 -6.93 7.91
CA VAL A 21 17.78 -7.89 9.00
C VAL A 21 19.03 -7.53 9.80
N ALA A 22 20.11 -7.11 9.14
CA ALA A 22 21.38 -6.80 9.79
C ALA A 22 21.32 -5.54 10.67
N GLU A 23 20.36 -4.64 10.40
CA GLU A 23 20.24 -3.35 11.07
C GLU A 23 19.05 -3.27 12.05
N ILE A 24 18.25 -4.34 12.18
CA ILE A 24 17.04 -4.35 13.03
C ILE A 24 17.36 -3.93 14.47
N SER A 25 18.46 -4.44 15.04
CA SER A 25 18.84 -4.16 16.43
C SER A 25 19.26 -2.70 16.67
N LYS A 26 19.54 -1.95 15.61
CA LYS A 26 19.93 -0.53 15.68
C LYS A 26 18.75 0.42 15.44
N MET A 27 17.59 -0.09 15.03
CA MET A 27 16.38 0.71 14.83
C MET A 27 15.69 0.99 16.17
N ALA A 28 15.08 2.17 16.31
CA ALA A 28 14.31 2.50 17.51
C ALA A 28 13.18 1.49 17.77
N LEU A 29 12.50 1.08 16.69
CA LEU A 29 11.55 -0.02 16.64
C LEU A 29 11.61 -0.68 15.26
N PRO A 30 11.46 -2.02 15.15
CA PRO A 30 11.41 -2.70 13.85
C PRO A 30 10.19 -2.24 13.03
N PRO A 31 10.35 -1.97 11.72
CA PRO A 31 9.28 -1.37 10.92
C PRO A 31 8.06 -2.31 10.83
N CYS A 32 6.87 -1.73 10.89
CA CYS A 32 5.61 -2.46 10.72
C CYS A 32 5.27 -2.66 9.23
N HIS A 33 5.65 -1.72 8.38
CA HIS A 33 5.55 -1.82 6.91
C HIS A 33 6.83 -2.45 6.38
N LEU A 34 6.76 -3.75 6.08
CA LEU A 34 7.94 -4.53 5.76
C LEU A 34 8.44 -4.27 4.35
N LEU A 35 7.52 -4.42 3.39
CA LEU A 35 7.81 -4.31 1.97
C LEU A 35 6.58 -3.82 1.23
N PHE A 36 6.81 -3.05 0.18
CA PHE A 36 5.80 -2.77 -0.82
C PHE A 36 6.37 -2.94 -2.22
N GLN A 37 5.52 -3.42 -3.11
CA GLN A 37 5.84 -3.66 -4.51
C GLN A 37 4.96 -2.77 -5.37
N PHE A 38 5.58 -2.03 -6.27
CA PHE A 38 4.85 -1.37 -7.36
C PHE A 38 4.79 -2.30 -8.57
N TYR A 39 3.66 -2.27 -9.27
CA TYR A 39 3.53 -2.94 -10.55
C TYR A 39 2.62 -2.13 -11.47
N VAL A 40 2.96 -2.10 -12.74
CA VAL A 40 2.12 -1.50 -13.77
C VAL A 40 1.26 -2.63 -14.33
N ALA A 41 -0.06 -2.51 -14.22
CA ALA A 41 -0.96 -3.54 -14.70
C ALA A 41 -0.96 -3.55 -16.23
N CYS A 42 -0.29 -4.55 -16.82
CA CYS A 42 -0.41 -4.89 -18.23
C CYS A 42 -1.41 -6.07 -18.33
N HIS A 43 -2.68 -5.79 -18.59
CA HIS A 43 -3.65 -6.87 -18.84
C HIS A 43 -3.41 -7.48 -20.21
N LEU A 44 -2.80 -8.66 -20.23
CA LEU A 44 -2.56 -9.44 -21.43
C LEU A 44 -3.69 -10.48 -21.59
N LEU A 45 -4.80 -10.08 -22.22
CA LEU A 45 -5.80 -11.00 -22.75
C LEU A 45 -6.22 -10.50 -24.14
N PHE A 46 -5.72 -11.19 -25.18
CA PHE A 46 -6.07 -11.06 -26.59
C PHE A 46 -5.61 -9.78 -27.33
N GLN A 47 -4.53 -9.95 -28.11
CA GLN A 47 -4.17 -9.23 -29.33
C GLN A 47 -4.01 -7.69 -29.38
N PHE A 48 -4.06 -6.93 -28.29
CA PHE A 48 -3.62 -5.52 -28.29
C PHE A 48 -2.87 -5.19 -27.00
N TYR A 49 -1.64 -4.72 -27.11
CA TYR A 49 -0.88 -4.15 -25.99
C TYR A 49 -1.57 -2.84 -25.59
N VAL A 50 -2.43 -2.88 -24.56
CA VAL A 50 -2.98 -1.70 -23.89
C VAL A 50 -2.42 -1.70 -22.48
N ALA A 51 -1.21 -1.16 -22.33
CA ALA A 51 -0.74 -0.69 -21.02
C ALA A 51 -1.67 0.45 -20.61
N ASN A 52 -2.61 0.20 -19.69
CA ASN A 52 -3.62 1.19 -19.32
C ASN A 52 -3.06 2.39 -18.52
N GLY A 53 -1.73 2.59 -18.57
CA GLY A 53 -1.01 3.68 -17.92
C GLY A 53 -1.21 3.73 -16.42
N LYS A 54 -1.59 2.64 -15.75
CA LYS A 54 -1.94 2.62 -14.33
C LYS A 54 -0.86 1.98 -13.47
N LEU A 55 -0.48 2.67 -12.39
CA LEU A 55 0.44 2.17 -11.38
C LEU A 55 -0.33 1.66 -10.16
N SER A 56 -0.19 0.38 -9.85
CA SER A 56 -0.72 -0.23 -8.63
C SER A 56 0.39 -0.47 -7.61
N CYS A 57 0.00 -0.57 -6.33
CA CYS A 57 0.90 -0.79 -5.21
C CYS A 57 0.35 -1.89 -4.31
N GLN A 58 1.18 -2.88 -3.99
CA GLN A 58 0.89 -3.88 -2.96
C GLN A 58 1.77 -3.66 -1.74
N LEU A 59 1.18 -3.53 -0.56
CA LEU A 59 1.87 -3.40 0.73
C LEU A 59 1.67 -4.66 1.57
N TYR A 60 2.75 -5.17 2.17
CA TYR A 60 2.68 -6.13 3.26
C TYR A 60 3.03 -5.47 4.60
N GLN A 61 2.07 -5.51 5.53
CA GLN A 61 2.21 -4.99 6.89
C GLN A 61 2.19 -6.16 7.89
N ARG A 62 3.30 -6.41 8.60
CA ARG A 62 3.40 -7.57 9.51
C ARG A 62 2.46 -7.50 10.70
N SER A 63 2.14 -6.29 11.14
CA SER A 63 1.42 -6.03 12.39
C SER A 63 0.58 -4.79 12.20
N ALA A 64 -0.73 -4.92 12.41
CA ALA A 64 -1.70 -3.90 12.11
C ALA A 64 -2.71 -3.77 13.25
N ASP A 65 -2.62 -2.65 13.96
CA ASP A 65 -3.71 -2.16 14.79
C ASP A 65 -4.83 -1.69 13.87
N ILE A 66 -5.91 -2.48 13.82
CA ILE A 66 -7.04 -2.29 12.91
C ILE A 66 -7.78 -0.98 13.20
N PHE A 67 -7.78 -0.53 14.46
CA PHE A 67 -8.60 0.61 14.86
C PHE A 67 -7.89 1.95 14.69
N LEU A 68 -6.63 2.03 15.12
CA LEU A 68 -5.92 3.31 15.16
C LEU A 68 -4.90 3.43 14.04
N GLY A 69 -4.00 2.46 13.89
CA GLY A 69 -2.89 2.55 12.92
C GLY A 69 -3.32 2.33 11.47
N LEU A 70 -4.13 1.30 11.23
CA LEU A 70 -4.52 0.84 9.89
C LEU A 70 -5.20 1.92 9.04
N PRO A 71 -6.16 2.73 9.55
CA PRO A 71 -6.79 3.79 8.76
C PRO A 71 -5.78 4.80 8.20
N PHE A 72 -4.80 5.22 9.01
CA PHE A 72 -3.73 6.11 8.54
C PHE A 72 -2.82 5.43 7.53
N ASN A 73 -2.52 4.14 7.72
CA ASN A 73 -1.67 3.40 6.79
C ASN A 73 -2.31 3.26 5.41
N ILE A 74 -3.63 3.00 5.36
CA ILE A 74 -4.38 2.97 4.09
C ILE A 74 -4.27 4.31 3.38
N ALA A 75 -4.52 5.42 4.08
CA ALA A 75 -4.44 6.76 3.50
C ALA A 75 -3.01 7.09 3.01
N SER A 76 -1.99 6.85 3.82
CA SER A 76 -0.59 7.15 3.50
C SER A 76 -0.09 6.42 2.27
N TYR A 77 -0.36 5.11 2.15
CA TYR A 77 0.13 4.33 1.01
C TYR A 77 -0.73 4.51 -0.25
N SER A 78 -2.01 4.85 -0.10
CA SER A 78 -2.84 5.29 -1.22
C SER A 78 -2.28 6.60 -1.81
N LEU A 79 -1.97 7.58 -0.95
CA LEU A 79 -1.35 8.84 -1.37
C LEU A 79 0.04 8.60 -1.99
N LEU A 80 0.88 7.74 -1.40
CA LEU A 80 2.17 7.39 -1.98
C LEU A 80 2.03 6.78 -3.38
N THR A 81 1.05 5.90 -3.58
CA THR A 81 0.75 5.31 -4.89
C THR A 81 0.40 6.39 -5.92
N MET A 82 -0.43 7.36 -5.54
CA MET A 82 -0.79 8.50 -6.39
C MET A 82 0.42 9.38 -6.70
N MET A 83 1.25 9.71 -5.71
CA MET A 83 2.46 10.53 -5.88
C MET A 83 3.46 9.86 -6.85
N VAL A 84 3.67 8.55 -6.70
CA VAL A 84 4.58 7.79 -7.58
C VAL A 84 3.99 7.67 -8.98
N ALA A 85 2.68 7.44 -9.11
CA ALA A 85 2.01 7.41 -10.42
C ALA A 85 2.20 8.75 -11.15
N GLN A 86 1.92 9.87 -10.46
CA GLN A 86 2.10 11.22 -11.00
C GLN A 86 3.56 11.48 -11.41
N ALA A 87 4.53 11.12 -10.59
CA ALA A 87 5.96 11.32 -10.91
C ALA A 87 6.44 10.48 -12.11
N CYS A 88 5.68 9.43 -12.45
CA CYS A 88 5.94 8.52 -13.57
C CYS A 88 5.06 8.77 -14.80
N ASP A 89 4.25 9.85 -14.81
CA ASP A 89 3.29 10.14 -15.87
C ASP A 89 2.26 9.01 -16.07
N LEU A 90 1.90 8.34 -14.96
CA LEU A 90 0.91 7.26 -14.89
C LEU A 90 -0.32 7.69 -14.08
N GLN A 91 -1.44 7.03 -14.34
CA GLN A 91 -2.66 7.12 -13.54
C GLN A 91 -2.55 6.24 -12.29
N PRO A 92 -3.18 6.60 -11.16
CA PRO A 92 -3.26 5.71 -10.02
C PRO A 92 -4.12 4.48 -10.36
N GLY A 93 -3.59 3.31 -10.02
CA GLY A 93 -4.26 2.02 -10.11
C GLY A 93 -4.83 1.58 -8.76
N GLU A 94 -4.62 0.32 -8.42
CA GLU A 94 -5.11 -0.27 -7.17
C GLU A 94 -4.07 -0.17 -6.06
N PHE A 95 -4.52 0.09 -4.84
CA PHE A 95 -3.74 -0.11 -3.64
C PHE A 95 -4.22 -1.38 -2.93
N VAL A 96 -3.34 -2.39 -2.84
CA VAL A 96 -3.62 -3.69 -2.25
C VAL A 96 -2.86 -3.83 -0.94
N LEU A 97 -3.60 -4.07 0.15
CA LEU A 97 -3.01 -4.22 1.49
C LEU A 97 -3.11 -5.66 1.95
N THR A 98 -1.96 -6.27 2.26
CA THR A 98 -1.86 -7.58 2.90
C THR A 98 -1.41 -7.40 4.34
N LEU A 99 -2.20 -7.92 5.27
CA LEU A 99 -1.92 -7.86 6.71
C LEU A 99 -1.40 -9.23 7.19
N GLY A 100 -0.37 -9.21 8.03
CA GLY A 100 0.09 -10.36 8.80
C GLY A 100 -0.79 -10.52 10.06
N ASP A 101 -0.26 -10.08 11.20
CA ASP A 101 -1.01 -10.02 12.45
C ASP A 101 -1.93 -8.78 12.46
N ALA A 102 -3.23 -9.01 12.29
CA ALA A 102 -4.25 -7.97 12.37
C ALA A 102 -4.95 -8.08 13.72
N HIS A 103 -4.82 -7.03 14.55
CA HIS A 103 -5.28 -7.06 15.94
C HIS A 103 -6.07 -5.81 16.32
N LEU A 104 -6.88 -5.95 17.36
CA LEU A 104 -7.61 -4.88 18.01
C LEU A 104 -7.24 -4.87 19.48
N TYR A 105 -6.71 -3.74 19.97
CA TYR A 105 -6.41 -3.61 21.39
C TYR A 105 -7.70 -3.62 22.23
N SER A 106 -7.65 -4.27 23.40
CA SER A 106 -8.82 -4.45 24.27
C SER A 106 -9.43 -3.14 24.75
N ASN A 107 -8.61 -2.09 24.92
CA ASN A 107 -9.06 -0.74 25.26
C ASN A 107 -9.73 0.01 24.10
N HIS A 108 -9.83 -0.57 22.90
CA HIS A 108 -10.51 -0.01 21.73
C HIS A 108 -11.88 -0.67 21.45
N PHE A 109 -12.33 -1.62 22.26
CA PHE A 109 -13.54 -2.40 21.96
C PHE A 109 -14.82 -1.56 21.94
N GLU A 110 -14.98 -0.65 22.89
CA GLU A 110 -16.17 0.22 22.95
C GLU A 110 -16.25 1.15 21.73
N GLN A 111 -15.11 1.76 21.40
CA GLN A 111 -14.98 2.70 20.29
C GLN A 111 -15.15 2.00 18.94
N ALA A 112 -14.62 0.78 18.78
CA ALA A 112 -14.84 -0.04 17.60
C ALA A 112 -16.33 -0.38 17.40
N ARG A 113 -17.05 -0.77 18.47
CA ARG A 113 -18.49 -1.02 18.39
C ARG A 113 -19.28 0.24 18.01
N LEU A 114 -18.93 1.39 18.59
CA LEU A 114 -19.54 2.67 18.26
C LEU A 114 -19.26 3.09 16.81
N GLN A 115 -18.07 2.81 16.28
CA GLN A 115 -17.75 3.09 14.88
C GLN A 115 -18.55 2.20 13.93
N LEU A 116 -18.69 0.91 14.26
CA LEU A 116 -19.46 -0.07 13.48
C LEU A 116 -20.97 0.21 13.46
N SER A 117 -21.51 1.00 14.38
CA SER A 117 -22.93 1.41 14.36
C SER A 117 -23.21 2.60 13.44
N ARG A 118 -22.18 3.20 12.82
CA ARG A 118 -22.32 4.36 11.94
C ARG A 118 -22.34 3.92 10.48
N GLU A 119 -23.22 4.56 9.70
CA GLU A 119 -23.23 4.42 8.25
C GLU A 119 -22.04 5.18 7.62
N PRO A 120 -21.20 4.52 6.79
CA PRO A 120 -20.13 5.20 6.08
C PRO A 120 -20.66 6.31 5.16
N LEU A 121 -20.02 7.48 5.21
CA LEU A 121 -20.29 8.55 4.25
C LEU A 121 -19.62 8.26 2.90
N LYS A 122 -20.00 9.03 1.88
CA LYS A 122 -19.29 9.01 0.59
C LYS A 122 -17.80 9.32 0.81
N LEU A 123 -16.95 8.56 0.13
CA LEU A 123 -15.50 8.77 0.19
C LEU A 123 -15.13 10.14 -0.41
N PRO A 124 -14.09 10.81 0.14
CA PRO A 124 -13.52 11.99 -0.49
C PRO A 124 -12.84 11.62 -1.82
N ALA A 125 -12.71 12.60 -2.71
CA ALA A 125 -11.86 12.52 -3.90
C ALA A 125 -10.60 13.35 -3.67
N MET A 126 -9.46 12.86 -4.16
CA MET A 126 -8.19 13.59 -4.19
C MET A 126 -7.88 14.06 -5.60
#